data_AF-A0A2S2Q5L2-F1
#
_entry.id   AF-A0A2S2Q5L2-F1
#
_cell.length_a   1.000
_cell.length_b   1.000
_cell.length_c   1.000
_cell.angle_alpha   90.00
_cell.angle_beta   90.00
_cell.angle_gamma   90.00
#
_symmetry.space_group_name_H-M   'P 1'
#
loop_
_entity.id
_entity.type
_entity.pdbx_description
1 polymer ?
#
loop_
_entity_poly.entity_id
_entity_poly.type
_entity_poly.pdbx_seq_one_letter_code
_entity_poly.pdbx_strand_id
1 'polypeptide(L)'
;MPKKKKKNLSSRLNTFVSEFGKNVFSIDTRVLFCKYCETKVDSERRSSVIQHLKTEKHLRSVKRKENQQETKCQQLLTNDLPSKKSKFNLDLCKAMVSANIPLNKLSNIEFRTFLEVYSRKDVPTESVLRKFYLDDCYNEMMEKIRQRVFDRKIWVSLDETTDAEGRYIANVIIGSLEEDTAGPIFLLNTEALEKTNHSTVSKLFDKSLSILWPDGIRHDNVLLFLSDAAPYMVKCGKSLNALYSKMVHVTCAAHGLHRVSKEVQNQFGTVDKIVANVKKIFKKALSRIQILKNYAPDIPLPPEPIIT
;
A
#
# COMPACT_ATOMS: atom_id res chain seq x y z
N MET A 1 10.51 -57.75 56.35
CA MET A 1 10.31 -56.52 55.53
C MET A 1 9.04 -56.65 54.69
N PRO A 2 7.93 -55.96 55.00
CA PRO A 2 6.72 -56.10 54.20
C PRO A 2 6.70 -55.11 53.03
N LYS A 3 6.51 -55.65 51.81
CA LYS A 3 6.32 -54.89 50.57
C LYS A 3 5.06 -54.00 50.70
N LYS A 4 5.22 -52.68 50.62
CA LYS A 4 4.11 -51.70 50.66
C LYS A 4 3.10 -52.00 49.55
N LYS A 5 1.83 -52.18 49.93
CA LYS A 5 0.66 -52.35 49.05
C LYS A 5 0.65 -51.25 47.96
N LYS A 6 0.59 -51.64 46.68
CA LYS A 6 0.43 -50.69 45.56
C LYS A 6 -0.90 -49.94 45.76
N LYS A 7 -0.84 -48.63 46.04
CA LYS A 7 -2.02 -47.76 46.06
C LYS A 7 -2.74 -47.86 44.71
N ASN A 8 -4.07 -47.88 44.74
CA ASN A 8 -4.91 -47.80 43.53
C ASN A 8 -4.45 -46.62 42.66
N LEU A 9 -4.31 -46.81 41.34
CA LEU A 9 -3.78 -45.80 40.41
C LEU A 9 -4.54 -44.47 40.54
N SER A 10 -5.86 -44.53 40.72
CA SER A 10 -6.71 -43.36 40.91
C SER A 10 -6.38 -42.60 42.21
N SER A 11 -6.10 -43.29 43.32
CA SER A 11 -5.74 -42.60 44.58
C SER A 11 -4.34 -41.97 44.52
N ARG A 12 -3.41 -42.56 43.75
CA ARG A 12 -2.07 -41.99 43.52
C ARG A 12 -2.14 -40.71 42.68
N LEU A 13 -2.92 -40.70 41.59
CA LEU A 13 -3.10 -39.52 40.75
C LEU A 13 -3.77 -38.37 41.54
N ASN A 14 -4.80 -38.69 42.33
CA ASN A 14 -5.46 -37.71 43.20
C ASN A 14 -4.52 -37.16 44.29
N THR A 15 -3.59 -37.97 44.78
CA THR A 15 -2.56 -37.50 45.73
C THR A 15 -1.65 -36.45 45.07
N PHE A 16 -1.19 -36.67 43.83
CA PHE A 16 -0.33 -35.70 43.13
C PHE A 16 -1.05 -34.42 42.74
N VAL A 17 -2.32 -34.50 42.33
CA VAL A 17 -3.14 -33.31 42.05
C VAL A 17 -3.38 -32.48 43.32
N SER A 18 -3.50 -33.14 44.48
CA SER A 18 -3.65 -32.46 45.77
C SER A 18 -2.32 -31.88 46.27
N GLU A 19 -1.20 -32.61 46.09
CA GLU A 19 0.14 -32.21 46.54
C GLU A 19 0.72 -31.06 45.71
N PHE A 20 0.61 -31.11 44.38
CA PHE A 20 1.21 -30.12 43.47
C PHE A 20 0.21 -29.09 42.92
N GLY A 21 -1.05 -29.20 43.33
CA GLY A 21 -2.10 -28.22 43.04
C GLY A 21 -2.97 -28.56 41.83
N LYS A 22 -4.28 -28.36 42.00
CA LYS A 22 -5.31 -28.53 40.94
C LYS A 22 -5.15 -27.57 39.77
N ASN A 23 -4.42 -26.47 39.95
CA ASN A 23 -4.14 -25.51 38.87
C ASN A 23 -3.02 -26.00 37.95
N VAL A 24 -2.15 -26.90 38.42
CA VAL A 24 -1.01 -27.42 37.68
C VAL A 24 -1.35 -28.72 36.98
N PHE A 25 -2.07 -29.62 37.66
CA PHE A 25 -2.38 -30.95 37.14
C PHE A 25 -3.89 -31.24 37.05
N SER A 26 -4.28 -32.00 36.03
CA SER A 26 -5.58 -32.66 35.90
C SER A 26 -5.41 -34.16 35.67
N ILE A 27 -6.48 -34.92 35.87
CA ILE A 27 -6.54 -36.34 35.55
C ILE A 27 -7.34 -36.48 34.28
N ASP A 28 -6.72 -36.98 33.21
CA ASP A 28 -7.38 -37.25 31.93
C ASP A 28 -7.41 -38.76 31.70
N THR A 29 -8.60 -39.37 31.68
CA THR A 29 -8.88 -40.79 31.42
C THR A 29 -7.87 -41.82 32.00
N ARG A 30 -7.26 -41.54 33.17
CA ARG A 30 -6.21 -42.32 33.91
C ARG A 30 -4.74 -41.88 33.76
N VAL A 31 -4.45 -40.70 33.23
CA VAL A 31 -3.08 -40.12 33.19
C VAL A 31 -3.00 -38.79 33.95
N LEU A 32 -1.83 -38.50 34.53
CA LEU A 32 -1.54 -37.20 35.12
C LEU A 32 -1.19 -36.23 33.98
N PHE A 33 -1.99 -35.19 33.80
CA PHE A 33 -1.84 -34.22 32.72
C PHE A 33 -1.44 -32.86 33.29
N CYS A 34 -0.37 -32.26 32.76
CA CYS A 34 0.04 -30.92 33.15
C CYS A 34 -0.71 -29.87 32.33
N LYS A 35 -1.47 -29.01 33.01
CA LYS A 35 -2.29 -27.96 32.38
C LYS A 35 -1.46 -26.85 31.74
N TYR A 36 -0.24 -26.62 32.22
CA TYR A 36 0.66 -25.60 31.67
C TYR A 36 1.41 -26.11 30.42
N CYS A 37 1.93 -27.34 30.50
CA CYS A 37 2.74 -27.92 29.42
C CYS A 37 1.92 -28.62 28.34
N GLU A 38 0.64 -28.90 28.61
CA GLU A 38 -0.27 -29.67 27.74
C GLU A 38 0.28 -31.04 27.36
N THR A 39 0.95 -31.68 28.32
CA THR A 39 1.57 -33.00 28.14
C THR A 39 1.24 -33.94 29.29
N LYS A 40 1.15 -35.24 28.97
CA LYS A 40 1.16 -36.32 29.94
C LYS A 40 2.46 -36.32 30.73
N VAL A 41 2.36 -36.45 32.05
CA VAL A 41 3.49 -36.55 32.97
C VAL A 41 3.52 -37.95 33.56
N ASP A 42 4.71 -38.56 33.60
CA ASP A 42 4.91 -39.84 34.28
C ASP A 42 4.57 -39.70 35.77
N SER A 43 3.63 -40.52 36.22
CA SER A 43 3.10 -40.54 37.58
C SER A 43 3.48 -41.83 38.32
N GLU A 44 4.40 -42.63 37.78
CA GLU A 44 4.90 -43.82 38.45
C GLU A 44 5.68 -43.47 39.72
N ARG A 45 6.51 -42.42 39.65
CA ARG A 45 7.37 -41.96 40.74
C ARG A 45 7.15 -40.46 40.98
N ARG A 46 7.13 -40.08 42.26
CA ARG A 46 7.07 -38.66 42.68
C ARG A 46 8.23 -37.84 42.10
N SER A 47 9.41 -38.44 41.96
CA SER A 47 10.59 -37.81 41.36
C SER A 47 10.35 -37.37 39.91
N SER A 48 9.62 -38.16 39.11
CA SER A 48 9.30 -37.83 37.70
C SER A 48 8.44 -36.56 37.62
N VAL A 49 7.47 -36.41 38.54
CA VAL A 49 6.61 -35.23 38.62
C VAL A 49 7.40 -33.98 39.02
N ILE A 50 8.28 -34.10 40.03
CA ILE A 50 9.15 -32.99 40.45
C ILE A 50 10.12 -32.58 39.34
N GLN A 51 10.69 -33.55 38.63
CA GLN A 51 11.58 -33.26 37.51
C GLN A 51 10.85 -32.50 36.40
N HIS A 52 9.61 -32.89 36.08
CA HIS A 52 8.77 -32.18 35.12
C HIS A 52 8.58 -30.70 35.52
N LEU A 53 8.25 -30.43 36.80
CA LEU A 53 8.06 -29.05 37.30
C LEU A 53 9.33 -28.20 37.20
N LYS A 54 10.51 -28.83 37.29
CA LYS A 54 11.81 -28.16 37.16
C LYS A 54 12.28 -27.98 35.71
N THR A 55 11.59 -28.55 34.72
CA THR A 55 11.99 -28.39 33.32
C THR A 55 11.82 -26.95 32.85
N GLU A 56 12.73 -26.45 32.01
CA GLU A 56 12.59 -25.13 31.40
C GLU A 56 11.27 -24.99 30.61
N LYS A 57 10.81 -26.07 29.97
CA LYS A 57 9.53 -26.09 29.27
C LYS A 57 8.37 -25.74 30.21
N HIS A 58 8.37 -26.30 31.42
CA HIS A 58 7.34 -26.00 32.42
C HIS A 58 7.43 -24.56 32.91
N LEU A 59 8.62 -24.10 33.30
CA LEU A 59 8.84 -22.74 33.79
C LEU A 59 8.45 -21.67 32.74
N ARG A 60 8.78 -21.89 31.46
CA ARG A 60 8.38 -21.00 30.35
C ARG A 60 6.86 -21.03 30.12
N SER A 61 6.23 -22.20 30.24
CA SER A 61 4.79 -22.36 30.03
C SER A 61 3.96 -21.72 31.15
N VAL A 62 4.45 -21.77 32.40
CA VAL A 62 3.84 -21.07 33.54
C VAL A 62 3.91 -19.56 33.32
N LYS A 63 5.09 -18.99 33.04
CA LYS A 63 5.25 -17.56 32.74
C LYS A 63 4.38 -17.10 31.57
N ARG A 64 4.22 -17.94 30.53
CA ARG A 64 3.35 -17.63 29.39
C ARG A 64 1.87 -17.56 29.78
N LYS A 65 1.38 -18.47 30.62
CA LYS A 65 -0.03 -18.46 31.07
C LYS A 65 -0.32 -17.38 32.12
N GLU A 66 0.67 -17.00 32.92
CA GLU A 66 0.60 -15.83 33.83
C GLU A 66 0.49 -14.52 33.02
N ASN A 67 1.35 -14.31 32.01
CA ASN A 67 1.25 -13.13 31.13
C ASN A 67 -0.04 -13.10 30.29
N GLN A 68 -0.60 -14.26 29.92
CA GLN A 68 -1.88 -14.38 29.23
C GLN A 68 -3.10 -14.10 30.13
N GLN A 69 -2.99 -14.21 31.46
CA GLN A 69 -4.09 -13.82 32.36
C GLN A 69 -4.24 -12.30 32.45
N GLU A 70 -3.15 -11.53 32.27
CA GLU A 70 -3.19 -10.07 32.11
C GLU A 70 -3.58 -9.64 30.69
N THR A 71 -3.42 -10.52 29.69
CA THR A 71 -3.79 -10.28 28.28
C THR A 71 -4.71 -11.38 27.75
N LYS A 72 -5.98 -11.37 28.17
CA LYS A 72 -7.02 -12.20 27.55
C LYS A 72 -7.37 -11.68 26.14
N CYS A 73 -6.55 -12.05 25.16
CA CYS A 73 -7.00 -12.33 23.80
C CYS A 73 -5.95 -13.22 23.12
N GLN A 74 -6.13 -14.54 23.18
CA GLN A 74 -5.47 -15.44 22.25
C GLN A 74 -6.54 -16.20 21.47
N GLN A 75 -6.76 -15.78 20.23
CA GLN A 75 -7.39 -16.60 19.22
C GLN A 75 -6.28 -17.40 18.51
N LEU A 76 -6.57 -18.68 18.32
CA LEU A 76 -5.83 -19.62 17.49
C LEU A 76 -5.66 -19.03 16.08
N LEU A 77 -4.51 -19.29 15.44
CA LEU A 77 -4.27 -18.96 14.04
C LEU A 77 -5.20 -19.80 13.14
N THR A 78 -6.38 -19.27 12.83
CA THR A 78 -7.12 -19.62 11.61
C THR A 78 -6.92 -18.48 10.61
N ASN A 79 -6.79 -18.83 9.32
CA ASN A 79 -6.73 -17.89 8.18
C ASN A 79 -8.08 -17.20 7.94
N ASP A 80 -8.81 -16.87 9.00
CA ASP A 80 -10.10 -16.23 8.91
C ASP A 80 -9.91 -14.72 8.79
N LEU A 81 -10.55 -14.15 7.77
CA LEU A 81 -10.80 -12.72 7.60
C LEU A 81 -11.13 -12.12 8.99
N PRO A 82 -10.48 -11.03 9.44
CA PRO A 82 -10.77 -10.48 10.76
C PRO A 82 -12.26 -10.15 10.83
N SER A 83 -13.01 -10.87 11.68
CA SER A 83 -14.48 -10.80 11.71
C SER A 83 -15.01 -9.42 12.15
N LYS A 84 -14.11 -8.50 12.49
CA LYS A 84 -14.36 -7.06 12.55
C LYS A 84 -13.08 -6.31 12.20
N LYS A 85 -13.04 -5.61 11.06
CA LYS A 85 -11.94 -4.70 10.72
C LYS A 85 -11.83 -3.62 11.80
N SER A 86 -10.62 -3.35 12.27
CA SER A 86 -10.39 -2.33 13.31
C SER A 86 -10.65 -0.95 12.72
N LYS A 87 -11.56 -0.19 13.34
CA LYS A 87 -11.84 1.20 12.93
C LYS A 87 -10.58 2.08 13.02
N PHE A 88 -9.76 1.86 14.04
CA PHE A 88 -8.48 2.57 14.19
C PHE A 88 -7.52 2.29 13.03
N ASN A 89 -7.39 1.02 12.62
CA ASN A 89 -6.46 0.66 11.54
C ASN A 89 -6.93 1.24 10.19
N LEU A 90 -8.24 1.26 9.95
CA LEU A 90 -8.82 1.89 8.77
C LEU A 90 -8.56 3.41 8.78
N ASP A 91 -8.83 4.08 9.90
CA ASP A 91 -8.63 5.52 10.02
C ASP A 91 -7.14 5.91 9.92
N LEU A 92 -6.25 5.10 10.50
CA LEU A 92 -4.80 5.27 10.36
C LEU A 92 -4.36 5.10 8.90
N CYS A 93 -4.81 4.04 8.22
CA CYS A 93 -4.50 3.81 6.81
C CYS A 93 -4.95 5.00 5.95
N LYS A 94 -6.19 5.45 6.16
CA LYS A 94 -6.77 6.59 5.46
C LYS A 94 -5.99 7.87 5.71
N ALA A 95 -5.61 8.15 6.96
CA ALA A 95 -4.82 9.32 7.31
C ALA A 95 -3.45 9.31 6.60
N MET A 96 -2.75 8.17 6.64
CA MET A 96 -1.44 8.04 5.97
C MET A 96 -1.53 8.22 4.46
N VAL A 97 -2.48 7.54 3.80
CA VAL A 97 -2.68 7.65 2.34
C VAL A 97 -3.08 9.06 1.94
N SER A 98 -4.01 9.68 2.67
CA SER A 98 -4.48 11.05 2.38
C SER A 98 -3.38 12.10 2.58
N ALA A 99 -2.45 11.87 3.52
CA ALA A 99 -1.30 12.73 3.78
C ALA A 99 -0.09 12.42 2.87
N ASN A 100 -0.22 11.51 1.91
CA ASN A 100 0.88 11.03 1.07
C ASN A 100 2.08 10.51 1.89
N ILE A 101 1.81 9.84 3.01
CA ILE A 101 2.82 9.21 3.86
C ILE A 101 2.88 7.72 3.49
N PRO A 102 4.02 7.22 2.98
CA PRO A 102 4.18 5.80 2.68
C PRO A 102 3.93 4.92 3.91
N LEU A 103 3.14 3.85 3.73
CA LEU A 103 2.75 2.95 4.84
C LEU A 103 3.97 2.30 5.53
N ASN A 104 5.08 2.11 4.80
CA ASN A 104 6.33 1.60 5.35
C ASN A 104 6.93 2.49 6.45
N LYS A 105 6.51 3.76 6.56
CA LYS A 105 6.95 4.65 7.64
C LYS A 105 6.50 4.16 9.02
N LEU A 106 5.47 3.33 9.11
CA LEU A 106 5.07 2.65 10.37
C LEU A 106 6.10 1.62 10.86
N SER A 107 7.06 1.23 10.03
CA SER A 107 8.18 0.37 10.43
C SER A 107 9.28 1.14 11.17
N ASN A 108 9.24 2.48 11.17
CA ASN A 108 10.14 3.28 11.99
C ASN A 108 9.75 3.17 13.47
N ILE A 109 10.70 2.75 14.31
CA ILE A 109 10.47 2.44 15.72
C ILE A 109 9.97 3.66 16.49
N GLU A 110 10.58 4.83 16.31
CA GLU A 110 10.21 6.06 17.02
C GLU A 110 8.80 6.53 16.63
N PHE A 111 8.50 6.56 15.32
CA PHE A 111 7.19 6.94 14.83
C PHE A 111 6.09 5.99 15.31
N ARG A 112 6.36 4.69 15.27
CA ARG A 112 5.45 3.66 15.76
C ARG A 112 5.21 3.81 17.27
N THR A 113 6.28 3.92 18.05
CA THR A 113 6.20 4.06 19.51
C THR A 113 5.42 5.30 19.90
N PHE A 114 5.67 6.44 19.22
CA PHE A 114 4.89 7.66 19.38
C PHE A 114 3.39 7.41 19.17
N LEU A 115 3.01 6.79 18.05
CA LEU A 115 1.60 6.48 17.76
C LEU A 115 0.98 5.54 18.79
N GLU A 116 1.69 4.50 19.21
CA GLU A 116 1.21 3.53 20.21
C GLU A 116 0.98 4.19 21.58
N VAL A 117 1.91 5.04 22.03
CA VAL A 117 1.81 5.78 23.30
C VAL A 117 0.59 6.69 23.32
N TYR A 118 0.41 7.52 22.29
CA TYR A 118 -0.66 8.51 22.27
C TYR A 118 -2.03 7.94 21.89
N SER A 119 -2.08 6.89 21.07
CA SER A 119 -3.35 6.25 20.69
C SER A 119 -3.81 5.18 21.67
N ARG A 120 -2.91 4.65 22.53
CA ARG A 120 -3.13 3.50 23.41
C ARG A 120 -3.62 2.26 22.64
N LYS A 121 -3.17 2.10 21.40
CA LYS A 121 -3.52 1.00 20.51
C LYS A 121 -2.27 0.49 19.81
N ASP A 122 -2.24 -0.82 19.56
CA ASP A 122 -1.20 -1.43 18.75
C ASP A 122 -1.28 -0.93 17.31
N VAL A 123 -0.16 -0.44 16.79
CA VAL A 123 -0.09 0.05 15.41
C VAL A 123 0.04 -1.15 14.46
N PRO A 124 -0.78 -1.29 13.41
CA PRO A 124 -0.63 -2.37 12.44
C PRO A 124 0.68 -2.24 11.66
N THR A 125 1.21 -3.35 11.15
CA THR A 125 2.32 -3.30 10.20
C THR A 125 1.82 -2.83 8.83
N GLU A 126 2.74 -2.35 7.98
CA GLU A 126 2.43 -2.01 6.60
C GLU A 126 1.71 -3.15 5.87
N SER A 127 2.16 -4.39 6.04
CA SER A 127 1.57 -5.56 5.39
C SER A 127 0.10 -5.74 5.76
N VAL A 128 -0.25 -5.52 7.03
CA VAL A 128 -1.64 -5.59 7.52
C VAL A 128 -2.48 -4.49 6.89
N LEU A 129 -1.99 -3.25 6.85
CA LEU A 129 -2.72 -2.14 6.24
C LEU A 129 -2.94 -2.37 4.75
N ARG A 130 -1.90 -2.77 4.02
CA ARG A 130 -1.96 -3.02 2.59
C ARG A 130 -2.92 -4.15 2.23
N LYS A 131 -2.90 -5.26 2.97
CA LYS A 131 -3.70 -6.45 2.65
C LYS A 131 -5.17 -6.34 3.03
N PHE A 132 -5.47 -5.62 4.12
CA PHE A 132 -6.81 -5.68 4.72
C PHE A 132 -7.57 -4.35 4.73
N TYR A 133 -6.91 -3.22 4.53
CA TYR A 133 -7.52 -1.89 4.70
C TYR A 133 -7.37 -0.96 3.48
N LEU A 134 -6.31 -1.13 2.67
CA LEU A 134 -6.06 -0.25 1.52
C LEU A 134 -7.17 -0.33 0.46
N ASP A 135 -7.69 -1.53 0.21
CA ASP A 135 -8.79 -1.73 -0.74
C ASP A 135 -10.07 -1.03 -0.27
N ASP A 136 -10.34 -0.98 1.04
CA ASP A 136 -11.48 -0.24 1.58
C ASP A 136 -11.31 1.27 1.33
N CYS A 137 -10.10 1.80 1.59
CA CYS A 137 -9.77 3.20 1.32
C CYS A 137 -9.94 3.54 -0.17
N TYR A 138 -9.50 2.65 -1.06
CA TYR A 138 -9.67 2.79 -2.51
C TYR A 138 -11.16 2.80 -2.88
N ASN A 139 -11.94 1.83 -2.41
CA ASN A 139 -13.36 1.73 -2.71
C ASN A 139 -14.14 2.93 -2.17
N GLU A 140 -13.85 3.41 -0.96
CA GLU A 140 -14.44 4.65 -0.42
C GLU A 140 -14.14 5.87 -1.31
N MET A 141 -12.92 5.97 -1.85
CA MET A 141 -12.56 7.07 -2.74
C MET A 141 -13.24 6.93 -4.11
N MET A 142 -13.29 5.73 -4.66
CA MET A 142 -13.98 5.46 -5.93
C MET A 142 -15.47 5.81 -5.85
N GLU A 143 -16.14 5.46 -4.75
CA GLU A 143 -17.53 5.86 -4.52
C GLU A 143 -17.71 7.39 -4.46
N LYS A 144 -16.78 8.09 -3.80
CA LYS A 144 -16.80 9.56 -3.80
C LYS A 144 -16.61 10.14 -5.19
N ILE A 145 -15.69 9.59 -5.98
CA ILE A 145 -15.47 10.03 -7.37
C ILE A 145 -16.76 9.82 -8.16
N ARG A 146 -17.35 8.62 -8.11
CA ARG A 146 -18.63 8.28 -8.78
C ARG A 146 -19.75 9.23 -8.40
N GLN A 147 -19.91 9.55 -7.11
CA GLN A 147 -20.90 10.50 -6.63
C GLN A 147 -20.64 11.92 -7.15
N ARG A 148 -19.38 12.37 -7.17
CA ARG A 148 -18.99 13.71 -7.63
C ARG A 148 -19.18 13.92 -9.13
N VAL A 149 -19.04 12.87 -9.93
CA VAL A 149 -19.25 12.91 -11.38
C VAL A 149 -20.60 12.36 -11.82
N PHE A 150 -21.48 12.01 -10.87
CA PHE A 150 -22.77 11.38 -11.16
C PHE A 150 -23.61 12.28 -12.05
N ASP A 151 -24.03 11.73 -13.19
CA ASP A 151 -24.82 12.41 -14.21
C ASP A 151 -24.23 13.71 -14.79
N ARG A 152 -22.93 13.92 -14.59
CA ARG A 152 -22.21 15.06 -15.16
C ARG A 152 -21.59 14.70 -16.50
N LYS A 153 -21.39 15.73 -17.31
CA LYS A 153 -20.51 15.65 -18.48
C LYS A 153 -19.06 15.71 -18.00
N ILE A 154 -18.20 14.88 -18.58
CA ILE A 154 -16.81 14.77 -18.17
C ILE A 154 -15.86 15.00 -19.34
N TRP A 155 -14.65 15.39 -18.98
CA TRP A 155 -13.48 15.31 -19.83
C TRP A 155 -12.51 14.26 -19.28
N VAL A 156 -11.74 13.65 -20.19
CA VAL A 156 -10.71 12.66 -19.88
C VAL A 156 -9.39 13.17 -20.43
N SER A 157 -8.33 13.16 -19.63
CA SER A 157 -6.96 13.38 -20.09
C SER A 157 -6.16 12.10 -19.90
N LEU A 158 -5.37 11.76 -20.91
CA LEU A 158 -4.49 10.60 -20.87
C LEU A 158 -3.08 11.01 -21.29
N ASP A 159 -2.11 10.67 -20.45
CA ASP A 159 -0.71 10.94 -20.71
C ASP A 159 0.15 9.74 -20.29
N GLU A 160 1.09 9.37 -21.14
CA GLU A 160 2.08 8.34 -20.85
C GLU A 160 3.39 8.93 -20.34
N THR A 161 3.96 8.23 -19.38
CA THR A 161 5.26 8.55 -18.78
C THR A 161 6.11 7.30 -18.79
N THR A 162 7.42 7.46 -18.65
CA THR A 162 8.34 6.35 -18.45
C THR A 162 8.86 6.43 -17.02
N ASP A 163 8.69 5.35 -16.25
CA ASP A 163 9.21 5.31 -14.89
C ASP A 163 10.72 5.01 -14.84
N ALA A 164 11.29 5.01 -13.63
CA ALA A 164 12.72 4.76 -13.43
C ALA A 164 13.17 3.34 -13.85
N GLU A 165 12.25 2.39 -13.99
CA GLU A 165 12.50 1.03 -14.46
C GLU A 165 12.31 0.90 -15.99
N GLY A 166 11.96 1.99 -16.68
CA GLY A 166 11.73 1.98 -18.13
C GLY A 166 10.33 1.46 -18.52
N ARG A 167 9.41 1.31 -17.57
CA ARG A 167 8.03 0.89 -17.86
C ARG A 167 7.23 2.07 -18.38
N TYR A 168 6.34 1.80 -19.35
CA TYR A 168 5.39 2.78 -19.84
C TYR A 168 4.21 2.88 -18.87
N ILE A 169 4.15 3.95 -18.09
CA ILE A 169 3.06 4.19 -17.13
C ILE A 169 2.11 5.22 -17.75
N ALA A 170 0.88 4.79 -18.00
CA ALA A 170 -0.17 5.66 -18.50
C ALA A 170 -1.09 6.09 -17.36
N ASN A 171 -1.37 7.39 -17.30
CA ASN A 171 -2.23 8.01 -16.29
C ASN A 171 -3.49 8.53 -16.94
N VAL A 172 -4.64 8.21 -16.35
CA VAL A 172 -5.95 8.66 -16.79
C VAL A 172 -6.54 9.58 -15.73
N ILE A 173 -6.70 10.84 -16.09
CA ILE A 173 -7.31 11.88 -15.28
C ILE A 173 -8.70 12.15 -15.83
N ILE A 174 -9.67 12.31 -14.95
CA ILE A 174 -11.01 12.76 -15.31
C ILE A 174 -11.34 14.07 -14.60
N GLY A 175 -12.20 14.87 -15.20
CA GLY A 175 -12.81 16.01 -14.54
C GLY A 175 -14.24 16.23 -15.00
N SER A 176 -15.05 16.84 -14.15
CA SER A 176 -16.39 17.29 -14.56
C SER A 176 -16.29 18.58 -15.37
N LEU A 177 -17.11 18.68 -16.42
CA LEU A 177 -17.35 19.92 -17.15
C LEU A 177 -18.53 20.64 -16.48
N GLU A 178 -18.26 21.82 -15.92
CA GLU A 178 -19.26 22.73 -15.35
C GLU A 178 -19.25 24.03 -16.16
N GLU A 179 -20.36 24.75 -16.24
CA GLU A 179 -20.51 25.89 -17.16
C GLU A 179 -19.57 27.06 -16.83
N ASP A 180 -19.44 27.40 -15.54
CA ASP A 180 -18.74 28.61 -15.10
C ASP A 180 -17.52 28.33 -14.20
N THR A 181 -17.31 27.07 -13.82
CA THR A 181 -16.29 26.69 -12.84
C THR A 181 -15.49 25.47 -13.27
N ALA A 182 -14.26 25.37 -12.76
CA ALA A 182 -13.52 24.12 -12.86
C ALA A 182 -14.21 23.08 -11.97
N GLY A 183 -14.76 22.04 -12.60
CA GLY A 183 -15.30 20.89 -11.89
C GLY A 183 -14.21 20.11 -11.16
N PRO A 184 -14.59 19.18 -10.25
CA PRO A 184 -13.62 18.36 -9.54
C PRO A 184 -12.82 17.47 -10.50
N ILE A 185 -11.52 17.35 -10.23
CA ILE A 185 -10.53 16.61 -11.04
C ILE A 185 -9.98 15.45 -10.21
N PHE A 186 -9.87 14.27 -10.82
CA PHE A 186 -9.39 13.06 -10.18
C PHE A 186 -8.44 12.27 -11.07
N LEU A 187 -7.36 11.75 -10.50
CA LEU A 187 -6.62 10.65 -11.11
C LEU A 187 -7.46 9.38 -10.94
N LEU A 188 -7.99 8.87 -12.04
CA LEU A 188 -8.92 7.73 -12.04
C LEU A 188 -8.19 6.40 -12.10
N ASN A 189 -7.17 6.32 -12.97
CA ASN A 189 -6.45 5.08 -13.22
C ASN A 189 -5.00 5.36 -13.58
N THR A 190 -4.10 4.50 -13.11
CA THR A 190 -2.69 4.49 -13.48
C THR A 190 -2.31 3.05 -13.77
N GLU A 191 -1.81 2.78 -14.98
CA GLU A 191 -1.53 1.42 -15.43
C GLU A 191 -0.23 1.35 -16.22
N ALA A 192 0.53 0.28 -15.97
CA ALA A 192 1.69 -0.06 -16.78
C ALA A 192 1.24 -0.71 -18.08
N LEU A 193 1.60 -0.11 -19.21
CA LEU A 193 1.31 -0.61 -20.55
C LEU A 193 2.48 -1.46 -21.06
N GLU A 194 2.17 -2.57 -21.72
CA GLU A 194 3.18 -3.40 -22.40
C GLU A 194 3.87 -2.65 -23.55
N LYS A 195 3.12 -1.76 -24.21
CA LYS A 195 3.57 -0.94 -25.33
C LYS A 195 2.68 0.28 -25.51
N THR A 196 3.26 1.37 -26.02
CA THR A 196 2.55 2.62 -26.33
C THR A 196 2.09 2.62 -27.79
N ASN A 197 0.81 2.32 -28.03
CA ASN A 197 0.20 2.47 -29.34
C ASN A 197 -1.30 2.77 -29.18
N HIS A 198 -1.93 3.21 -30.28
CA HIS A 198 -3.34 3.58 -30.27
C HIS A 198 -4.28 2.52 -29.66
N SER A 199 -4.05 1.22 -29.93
CA SER A 199 -4.92 0.15 -29.43
C SER A 199 -4.79 -0.07 -27.93
N THR A 200 -3.57 -0.08 -27.39
CA THR A 200 -3.35 -0.24 -25.94
C THR A 200 -3.90 0.95 -25.17
N VAL A 201 -3.74 2.17 -25.71
CA VAL A 201 -4.31 3.38 -25.12
C VAL A 201 -5.83 3.38 -25.18
N SER A 202 -6.44 3.00 -26.32
CA SER A 202 -7.91 2.90 -26.42
C SER A 202 -8.47 1.91 -25.40
N LYS A 203 -7.82 0.75 -25.22
CA LYS A 203 -8.22 -0.24 -24.19
C LYS A 203 -8.11 0.32 -22.79
N LEU A 204 -7.05 1.07 -22.48
CA LEU A 204 -6.89 1.73 -21.18
C LEU A 204 -7.99 2.78 -20.94
N PHE A 205 -8.33 3.55 -21.98
CA PHE A 205 -9.40 4.54 -21.93
C PHE A 205 -10.74 3.87 -21.55
N ASP A 206 -11.15 2.84 -22.30
CA ASP A 206 -12.39 2.10 -22.03
C ASP A 206 -12.37 1.41 -20.66
N LYS A 207 -11.25 0.78 -20.29
CA LYS A 207 -11.07 0.14 -18.98
C LYS A 207 -11.19 1.14 -17.84
N SER A 208 -10.68 2.36 -18.01
CA SER A 208 -10.78 3.40 -16.99
C SER A 208 -12.23 3.86 -16.84
N LEU A 209 -12.96 4.02 -17.94
CA LEU A 209 -14.38 4.37 -17.88
C LEU A 209 -15.26 3.25 -17.36
N SER A 210 -14.91 1.98 -17.55
CA SER A 210 -15.62 0.86 -16.92
C SER A 210 -15.36 0.76 -15.41
N ILE A 211 -14.16 1.14 -14.94
CA ILE A 211 -13.88 1.32 -13.52
C ILE A 211 -14.77 2.43 -12.93
N LEU A 212 -14.96 3.53 -13.66
CA LEU A 212 -15.83 4.63 -13.24
C LEU A 212 -17.31 4.21 -13.21
N TRP A 213 -17.80 3.58 -14.27
CA TRP A 213 -19.18 3.14 -14.42
C TRP A 213 -19.28 1.61 -14.58
N PRO A 214 -19.30 0.85 -13.47
CA PRO A 214 -19.34 -0.61 -13.51
C PRO A 214 -20.63 -1.16 -14.14
N ASP A 215 -21.74 -0.42 -14.06
CA ASP A 215 -23.04 -0.80 -14.62
C ASP A 215 -23.18 -0.49 -16.12
N GLY A 216 -22.17 0.13 -16.73
CA GLY A 216 -22.16 0.48 -18.15
C GLY A 216 -21.62 1.88 -18.43
N ILE A 217 -20.77 2.00 -19.45
CA ILE A 217 -20.13 3.26 -19.81
C ILE A 217 -21.16 4.25 -20.36
N ARG A 218 -21.18 5.46 -19.80
CA ARG A 218 -22.03 6.57 -20.28
C ARG A 218 -21.34 7.33 -21.41
N HIS A 219 -21.28 6.73 -22.60
CA HIS A 219 -20.57 7.28 -23.77
C HIS A 219 -20.93 8.75 -24.07
N ASP A 220 -22.23 9.09 -24.02
CA ASP A 220 -22.76 10.44 -24.26
C ASP A 220 -22.39 11.49 -23.20
N ASN A 221 -21.82 11.06 -22.07
CA ASN A 221 -21.35 11.94 -21.01
C ASN A 221 -19.85 12.26 -21.14
N VAL A 222 -19.13 11.60 -22.05
CA VAL A 222 -17.73 11.88 -22.32
C VAL A 222 -17.66 12.87 -23.49
N LEU A 223 -17.34 14.13 -23.21
CA LEU A 223 -17.39 15.20 -24.23
C LEU A 223 -16.02 15.65 -24.72
N LEU A 224 -14.97 15.43 -23.94
CA LEU A 224 -13.64 15.90 -24.28
C LEU A 224 -12.60 14.83 -23.93
N PHE A 225 -11.71 14.56 -24.89
CA PHE A 225 -10.52 13.76 -24.69
C PHE A 225 -9.28 14.61 -24.98
N LEU A 226 -8.43 14.78 -23.98
CA LEU A 226 -7.17 15.50 -24.04
C LEU A 226 -6.00 14.50 -24.05
N SER A 227 -5.10 14.62 -25.01
CA SER A 227 -3.88 13.80 -25.07
C SER A 227 -2.71 14.60 -25.63
N ASP A 228 -1.51 14.01 -25.67
CA ASP A 228 -0.43 14.55 -26.48
C ASP A 228 -0.77 14.54 -27.99
N ALA A 229 0.12 15.15 -28.78
CA ALA A 229 -0.01 15.23 -30.24
C ALA A 229 0.80 14.13 -30.97
N ALA A 230 1.14 13.02 -30.32
CA ALA A 230 1.83 11.91 -30.96
C ALA A 230 0.91 11.24 -32.00
N PRO A 231 1.45 10.74 -33.13
CA PRO A 231 0.62 10.17 -34.19
C PRO A 231 -0.31 9.05 -33.74
N TYR A 232 0.13 8.22 -32.79
CA TYR A 232 -0.69 7.13 -32.26
C TYR A 232 -1.81 7.64 -31.33
N MET A 233 -1.62 8.74 -30.60
CA MET A 233 -2.67 9.37 -29.80
C MET A 233 -3.73 10.02 -30.67
N VAL A 234 -3.32 10.72 -31.73
CA VAL A 234 -4.25 11.26 -32.73
C VAL A 234 -5.05 10.14 -33.40
N LYS A 235 -4.39 9.01 -33.71
CA LYS A 235 -5.09 7.82 -34.21
C LYS A 235 -6.04 7.22 -33.16
N CYS A 236 -5.65 7.21 -31.89
CA CYS A 236 -6.48 6.75 -30.77
C CYS A 236 -7.75 7.59 -30.65
N GLY A 237 -7.63 8.92 -30.56
CA GLY A 237 -8.77 9.84 -30.48
C GLY A 237 -9.73 9.69 -31.66
N LYS A 238 -9.21 9.58 -32.89
CA LYS A 238 -10.05 9.29 -34.07
C LYS A 238 -10.79 7.95 -33.98
N SER A 239 -10.13 6.92 -33.46
CA SER A 239 -10.74 5.59 -33.30
C SER A 239 -11.82 5.60 -32.21
N LEU A 240 -11.56 6.28 -31.10
CA LEU A 240 -12.51 6.43 -29.99
C LEU A 240 -13.73 7.25 -30.39
N ASN A 241 -13.60 8.29 -31.23
CA ASN A 241 -14.75 9.07 -31.71
C ASN A 241 -15.83 8.23 -32.41
N ALA A 242 -15.48 7.07 -32.98
CA ALA A 242 -16.47 6.15 -33.55
C ALA A 242 -17.41 5.54 -32.49
N LEU A 243 -16.92 5.37 -31.25
CA LEU A 243 -17.67 4.83 -30.11
C LEU A 243 -18.23 5.95 -29.22
N TYR A 244 -17.53 7.08 -29.12
CA TYR A 244 -17.88 8.23 -28.31
C TYR A 244 -18.25 9.40 -29.23
N SER A 245 -19.44 9.33 -29.83
CA SER A 245 -19.86 10.23 -30.92
C SER A 245 -19.91 11.73 -30.57
N LYS A 246 -20.12 12.07 -29.29
CA LYS A 246 -20.16 13.45 -28.78
C LYS A 246 -18.80 13.94 -28.27
N MET A 247 -17.80 13.08 -28.26
CA MET A 247 -16.47 13.41 -27.76
C MET A 247 -15.68 14.20 -28.80
N VAL A 248 -15.05 15.28 -28.35
CA VAL A 248 -14.06 16.02 -29.12
C VAL A 248 -12.67 15.62 -28.64
N HIS A 249 -11.79 15.22 -29.56
CA HIS A 249 -10.39 14.97 -29.26
C HIS A 249 -9.57 16.25 -29.48
N VAL A 250 -8.83 16.67 -28.46
CA VAL A 250 -7.95 17.85 -28.49
C VAL A 250 -6.54 17.45 -28.08
N THR A 251 -5.55 17.97 -28.79
CA THR A 251 -4.14 17.77 -28.44
C THR A 251 -3.66 18.84 -27.46
N CYS A 252 -2.78 18.45 -26.54
CA CYS A 252 -2.24 19.31 -25.49
C CYS A 252 -1.54 20.56 -26.06
N ALA A 253 -2.05 21.74 -25.70
CA ALA A 253 -1.50 23.03 -26.10
C ALA A 253 -0.06 23.24 -25.58
N ALA A 254 0.26 22.77 -24.37
CA ALA A 254 1.61 22.85 -23.82
C ALA A 254 2.61 22.05 -24.66
N HIS A 255 2.21 20.88 -25.14
CA HIS A 255 3.02 20.10 -26.07
C HIS A 255 3.18 20.81 -27.42
N GLY A 256 2.12 21.48 -27.90
CA GLY A 256 2.18 22.34 -29.10
C GLY A 256 3.19 23.49 -28.95
N LEU A 257 3.11 24.22 -27.84
CA LEU A 257 4.07 25.28 -27.48
C LEU A 257 5.50 24.76 -27.42
N HIS A 258 5.73 23.61 -26.77
CA HIS A 258 7.05 22.99 -26.72
C HIS A 258 7.60 22.65 -28.11
N ARG A 259 6.76 22.12 -29.01
CA ARG A 259 7.18 21.85 -30.40
C ARG A 259 7.56 23.13 -31.15
N VAL A 260 6.78 24.21 -31.00
CA VAL A 260 7.11 25.52 -31.59
C VAL A 260 8.43 26.04 -31.05
N SER A 261 8.64 25.99 -29.72
CA SER A 261 9.90 26.40 -29.11
C SER A 261 11.10 25.59 -29.62
N LYS A 262 10.92 24.27 -29.81
CA LYS A 262 11.97 23.40 -30.36
C LYS A 262 12.27 23.71 -31.82
N GLU A 263 11.26 24.06 -32.62
CA GLU A 263 11.49 24.47 -34.00
C GLU A 263 12.25 25.80 -34.07
N VAL A 264 11.86 26.80 -33.26
CA VAL A 264 12.62 28.04 -33.13
C VAL A 264 14.06 27.74 -32.73
N GLN A 265 14.27 26.88 -31.72
CA GLN A 265 15.60 26.46 -31.30
C GLN A 265 16.44 25.87 -32.45
N ASN A 266 15.87 24.96 -33.26
CA ASN A 266 16.55 24.34 -34.39
C ASN A 266 17.07 25.36 -35.42
N GLN A 267 16.40 26.51 -35.57
CA GLN A 267 16.81 27.60 -36.47
C GLN A 267 18.02 28.39 -35.93
N PHE A 268 18.32 28.31 -34.63
CA PHE A 268 19.39 29.07 -33.97
C PHE A 268 20.52 28.18 -33.43
N GLY A 269 21.06 27.29 -34.26
CA GLY A 269 22.12 26.34 -33.87
C GLY A 269 23.38 26.97 -33.23
N THR A 270 23.70 28.25 -33.52
CA THR A 270 24.78 28.98 -32.84
C THR A 270 24.47 29.25 -31.38
N VAL A 271 23.23 29.66 -31.06
CA VAL A 271 22.77 29.88 -29.69
C VAL A 271 22.79 28.56 -28.92
N ASP A 272 22.35 27.47 -29.54
CA ASP A 272 22.42 26.13 -28.94
C ASP A 272 23.84 25.69 -28.62
N LYS A 273 24.80 25.94 -29.51
CA LYS A 273 26.23 25.69 -29.24
C LYS A 273 26.72 26.50 -28.05
N ILE A 274 26.33 27.77 -27.93
CA ILE A 274 26.67 28.61 -26.78
C ILE A 274 26.07 28.02 -25.51
N VAL A 275 24.76 27.71 -25.49
CA VAL A 275 24.08 27.14 -24.33
C VAL A 275 24.72 25.80 -23.92
N ALA A 276 25.01 24.93 -24.88
CA ALA A 276 25.68 23.65 -24.64
C ALA A 276 27.09 23.84 -24.06
N ASN A 277 27.86 24.81 -24.57
CA ASN A 277 29.18 25.12 -24.05
C ASN A 277 29.13 25.75 -22.66
N VAL A 278 28.16 26.64 -22.38
CA VAL A 278 27.93 27.21 -21.04
C VAL A 278 27.59 26.09 -20.06
N LYS A 279 26.69 25.17 -20.41
CA LYS A 279 26.37 23.98 -19.59
C LYS A 279 27.62 23.14 -19.31
N LYS A 280 28.46 22.89 -20.33
CA LYS A 280 29.73 22.14 -20.19
C LYS A 280 30.73 22.85 -19.27
N ILE A 281 30.95 24.15 -19.46
CA ILE A 281 31.88 24.97 -18.66
C ILE A 281 31.41 25.01 -17.21
N PHE A 282 30.12 25.27 -17.00
CA PHE A 282 29.53 25.32 -15.66
C PHE A 282 29.66 23.99 -14.94
N LYS A 283 29.36 22.86 -15.62
CA LYS A 283 29.50 21.51 -15.05
C LYS A 283 30.95 21.17 -14.67
N LYS A 284 31.94 21.62 -15.46
CA LYS A 284 33.37 21.32 -15.22
C LYS A 284 34.04 22.24 -14.20
N ALA A 285 33.40 23.33 -13.81
CA ALA A 285 33.98 24.32 -12.91
C ALA A 285 33.42 24.20 -11.48
N LEU A 286 34.11 23.41 -10.63
CA LEU A 286 33.77 23.24 -9.21
C LEU A 286 33.59 24.57 -8.46
N SER A 287 34.42 25.57 -8.76
CA SER A 287 34.32 26.91 -8.16
C SER A 287 32.99 27.60 -8.48
N ARG A 288 32.49 27.47 -9.72
CA ARG A 288 31.21 28.07 -10.15
C ARG A 288 30.01 27.33 -9.56
N ILE A 289 30.11 26.01 -9.43
CA ILE A 289 29.12 25.18 -8.73
C ILE A 289 29.02 25.60 -7.27
N GLN A 290 30.17 25.80 -6.60
CA GLN A 290 30.22 26.24 -5.21
C GLN A 290 29.63 27.64 -5.02
N ILE A 291 29.96 28.59 -5.92
CA ILE A 291 29.37 29.93 -5.93
C ILE A 291 27.84 29.84 -6.08
N LEU A 292 27.33 29.05 -7.03
CA LEU A 292 25.88 28.90 -7.20
C LEU A 292 25.23 28.32 -5.95
N LYS A 293 25.80 27.28 -5.33
CA LYS A 293 25.29 26.72 -4.08
C LYS A 293 25.32 27.71 -2.92
N ASN A 294 26.28 28.63 -2.89
CA ASN A 294 26.37 29.65 -1.85
C ASN A 294 25.36 30.78 -2.04
N TYR A 295 25.13 31.23 -3.28
CA TYR A 295 24.22 32.35 -3.59
C TYR A 295 22.77 31.92 -3.81
N ALA A 296 22.55 30.67 -4.24
CA ALA A 296 21.25 30.11 -4.57
C ALA A 296 21.19 28.61 -4.24
N PRO A 297 21.23 28.23 -2.95
CA PRO A 297 21.30 26.84 -2.50
C PRO A 297 20.13 25.97 -2.96
N ASP A 298 18.95 26.58 -3.16
CA ASP A 298 17.72 25.90 -3.54
C ASP A 298 17.56 25.71 -5.05
N ILE A 299 18.46 26.28 -5.86
CA ILE A 299 18.42 26.11 -7.32
C ILE A 299 19.16 24.82 -7.70
N PRO A 300 18.49 23.85 -8.35
CA PRO A 300 19.14 22.63 -8.79
C PRO A 300 20.22 22.95 -9.85
N LEU A 301 21.28 22.15 -9.86
CA LEU A 301 22.31 22.28 -10.90
C LEU A 301 21.68 22.06 -12.29
N PRO A 302 22.19 22.72 -13.34
CA PRO A 302 21.69 22.52 -14.68
C PRO A 302 21.66 21.02 -15.04
N PRO A 303 20.60 20.53 -15.70
CA PRO A 303 20.47 19.12 -16.07
C PRO A 303 21.65 18.69 -16.93
N GLU A 304 22.01 17.40 -16.85
CA GLU A 304 23.10 16.86 -17.65
C GLU A 304 22.84 17.11 -19.14
N PRO A 305 23.86 17.48 -19.93
CA PRO A 305 23.69 17.54 -21.36
C PRO A 305 23.32 16.13 -21.83
N ILE A 306 22.11 15.97 -22.37
CA ILE A 306 21.72 14.76 -23.10
C ILE A 306 22.66 14.71 -24.30
N ILE A 307 23.62 13.79 -24.27
CA ILE A 307 24.48 13.50 -25.40
C ILE A 307 23.64 12.64 -26.34
N THR A 308 22.92 13.29 -27.25
CA THR A 308 22.46 12.65 -28.49
C THR A 308 23.53 12.81 -29.55
#